data_AF-A0A4P9ZLN8-F1
#
_entry.id   AF-A0A4P9ZLN8-F1
#
_cell.length_a   1.000
_cell.length_b   1.000
_cell.length_c   1.000
_cell.angle_alpha   90.00
_cell.angle_beta   90.00
_cell.angle_gamma   90.00
#
_symmetry.space_group_name_H-M   'P 1'
#
loop_
_entity.id
_entity.type
_entity.pdbx_description
1 polymer ?
#
loop_
_entity_poly.entity_id
_entity_poly.type
_entity_poly.pdbx_seq_one_letter_code
_entity_poly.pdbx_strand_id
1 'polypeptide(L)'
;VTDRELDLVIDRVNDLNTDTPKVRSGHDSDIPISADLIFGIDTQLFSLAERAQSSKSKSGTHSSHQDHDHHSQEIDRIEVHKPLSATFMGYPRHDFEAFLTSLPKEDIYRVKGLIRIVDTPADSARLHILNFAFGRYTLTPLLNETTAQDHRALGARLTVMGQDLAMHRPAVARGFQLTPEEMAFYAKQRTYI
;
A
#
# COMPACT_ATOMS: atom_id res chain seq x y z
N VAL A 1 -10.23 34.83 -12.53
CA VAL A 1 -9.17 33.91 -13.03
C VAL A 1 -9.42 33.74 -14.51
N THR A 2 -8.47 34.16 -15.33
CA THR A 2 -8.51 33.92 -16.78
C THR A 2 -8.13 32.47 -17.07
N ASP A 3 -8.58 31.93 -18.20
CA ASP A 3 -8.21 30.56 -18.60
C ASP A 3 -6.69 30.37 -18.67
N ARG A 4 -5.97 31.41 -19.10
CA ARG A 4 -4.51 31.43 -19.16
C ARG A 4 -3.84 31.38 -17.78
N GLU A 5 -4.41 32.06 -16.78
CA GLU A 5 -3.90 31.99 -15.40
C GLU A 5 -4.16 30.60 -14.79
N LEU A 6 -5.29 29.98 -15.13
CA LEU A 6 -5.63 28.63 -14.70
C LEU A 6 -4.67 27.59 -15.31
N ASP A 7 -4.37 27.70 -16.60
CA ASP A 7 -3.44 26.81 -17.29
C ASP A 7 -2.03 26.90 -16.69
N LEU A 8 -1.53 28.11 -16.41
CA LEU A 8 -0.23 28.30 -15.75
C LEU A 8 -0.16 27.68 -14.34
N VAL A 9 -1.28 27.70 -13.61
CA VAL A 9 -1.36 27.05 -12.30
C VAL A 9 -1.39 25.54 -12.44
N ILE A 10 -2.12 25.02 -13.43
CA ILE A 10 -2.18 23.58 -13.70
C ILE A 10 -0.82 23.04 -14.11
N ASP A 11 -0.11 23.75 -14.98
CA ASP A 11 1.25 23.39 -15.39
C ASP A 11 2.18 23.34 -14.17
N ARG A 12 2.15 24.38 -13.31
CA ARG A 12 2.98 24.42 -12.10
C ARG A 12 2.60 23.34 -11.07
N VAL A 13 1.32 23.00 -10.95
CA VAL A 13 0.86 21.90 -10.09
C VAL A 13 1.29 20.55 -10.67
N ASN A 14 1.28 20.40 -11.99
CA ASN A 14 1.77 19.20 -12.66
C ASN A 14 3.29 19.04 -12.53
N ASP A 15 4.05 20.14 -12.55
CA ASP A 15 5.50 20.14 -12.29
C ASP A 15 5.84 19.67 -10.86
N LEU A 16 4.96 19.93 -9.89
CA LEU A 16 5.18 19.57 -8.49
C LEU A 16 5.00 18.07 -8.22
N ASN A 17 4.06 17.43 -8.91
CA ASN A 17 3.84 15.99 -8.80
C ASN A 17 3.10 15.50 -10.06
N THR A 18 3.79 14.78 -10.94
CA THR A 18 3.22 14.28 -12.20
C THR A 18 2.25 13.12 -11.96
N ASP A 19 2.51 12.30 -10.95
CA ASP A 19 1.95 10.95 -10.80
C ASP A 19 0.63 10.91 -10.03
N THR A 20 0.38 11.90 -9.18
CA THR A 20 -0.86 11.98 -8.42
C THR A 20 -2.00 12.46 -9.34
N PRO A 21 -3.09 11.69 -9.52
CA PRO A 21 -4.22 12.12 -10.32
C PRO A 21 -4.81 13.41 -9.74
N LYS A 22 -4.94 14.45 -10.57
CA LYS A 22 -5.54 15.73 -10.17
C LYS A 22 -7.01 15.74 -10.58
N VAL A 23 -7.90 15.94 -9.63
CA VAL A 23 -9.33 16.04 -9.87
C VAL A 23 -9.74 17.49 -9.72
N ARG A 24 -10.38 18.05 -10.76
CA ARG A 24 -10.98 19.38 -10.68
C ARG A 24 -12.22 19.30 -9.81
N SER A 25 -12.22 20.01 -8.69
CA SER A 25 -13.46 20.33 -7.97
C SER A 25 -14.19 21.45 -8.70
N GLY A 26 -15.51 21.32 -8.88
CA GLY A 26 -16.34 22.38 -9.46
C GLY A 26 -16.32 23.65 -8.60
N HIS A 27 -16.53 24.81 -9.23
CA HIS A 27 -16.57 26.12 -8.56
C HIS A 27 -17.90 26.38 -7.84
N ASP A 28 -18.98 25.68 -8.22
CA ASP A 28 -20.25 25.76 -7.50
C ASP A 28 -20.13 24.99 -6.19
N SER A 29 -20.27 25.72 -5.09
CA SER A 29 -20.31 25.23 -3.70
C SER A 29 -21.36 24.14 -3.45
N ASP A 30 -22.21 23.86 -4.43
CA ASP A 30 -23.33 22.92 -4.38
C ASP A 30 -22.96 21.50 -4.87
N ILE A 31 -21.77 21.31 -5.45
CA ILE A 31 -21.24 19.99 -5.82
C ILE A 31 -20.09 19.65 -4.86
N PRO A 32 -20.37 19.10 -3.68
CA PRO A 32 -19.32 18.68 -2.75
C PRO A 32 -18.45 17.61 -3.39
N ILE A 33 -17.17 17.61 -3.02
CA ILE A 33 -16.27 16.51 -3.36
C ILE A 33 -16.91 15.23 -2.81
N SER A 34 -17.18 14.26 -3.68
CA SER A 34 -17.85 13.04 -3.26
C SER A 34 -16.99 12.32 -2.22
N ALA A 35 -17.63 11.83 -1.16
CA ALA A 35 -16.95 11.01 -0.15
C ALA A 35 -16.29 9.78 -0.81
N ASP A 36 -16.88 9.25 -1.88
CA ASP A 36 -16.32 8.16 -2.69
C ASP A 36 -15.01 8.55 -3.39
N LEU A 37 -14.80 9.82 -3.77
CA LEU A 37 -13.50 10.26 -4.29
C LEU A 37 -12.43 10.30 -3.19
N ILE A 38 -12.82 10.58 -1.95
CA ILE A 38 -11.91 10.68 -0.81
C ILE A 38 -11.58 9.29 -0.23
N PHE A 39 -12.57 8.40 -0.15
CA PHE A 39 -12.48 7.10 0.52
C PHE A 39 -12.48 5.89 -0.45
N GLY A 40 -12.93 6.06 -1.69
CA GLY A 40 -12.98 5.00 -2.70
C GLY A 40 -11.66 4.80 -3.46
N ILE A 41 -10.66 5.66 -3.25
CA ILE A 41 -9.31 5.46 -3.78
C ILE A 41 -8.70 4.20 -3.15
N ASP A 42 -8.89 3.98 -1.84
CA ASP A 42 -8.31 2.83 -1.14
C ASP A 42 -8.85 1.47 -1.63
N THR A 43 -10.06 1.41 -2.20
CA THR A 43 -10.62 0.16 -2.75
C THR A 43 -10.21 -0.09 -4.20
N GLN A 44 -10.10 0.96 -5.03
CA GLN A 44 -9.70 0.82 -6.43
C GLN A 44 -8.18 0.81 -6.67
N LEU A 45 -7.37 1.33 -5.74
CA LEU A 45 -5.91 1.33 -5.88
C LEU A 45 -5.35 -0.09 -5.98
N PHE A 46 -5.97 -1.06 -5.30
CA PHE A 46 -5.60 -2.48 -5.39
C PHE A 46 -6.04 -3.11 -6.71
N SER A 47 -7.25 -2.78 -7.21
CA SER A 47 -7.74 -3.27 -8.51
C SER A 47 -6.94 -2.70 -9.69
N LEU A 48 -6.50 -1.44 -9.60
CA LEU A 48 -5.66 -0.80 -10.61
C LEU A 48 -4.23 -1.36 -10.60
N ALA A 49 -3.65 -1.65 -9.44
CA ALA A 49 -2.35 -2.30 -9.34
C ALA A 49 -2.36 -3.72 -9.97
N GLU A 50 -3.44 -4.49 -9.80
CA GLU A 50 -3.61 -5.79 -10.46
C GLU A 50 -3.82 -5.68 -11.98
N ARG A 51 -4.52 -4.63 -12.44
CA ARG A 51 -4.68 -4.34 -13.87
C ARG A 51 -3.39 -3.86 -14.53
N ALA A 52 -2.58 -3.07 -13.85
CA ALA A 52 -1.28 -2.60 -14.35
C ALA A 52 -0.26 -3.74 -14.52
N GLN A 53 -0.34 -4.78 -13.68
CA GLN A 53 0.51 -5.98 -13.81
C GLN A 53 0.08 -6.92 -14.95
N SER A 54 -1.19 -6.88 -15.36
CA SER A 54 -1.76 -7.76 -16.40
C SER A 54 -1.79 -7.14 -17.81
N SER A 55 -1.45 -5.86 -17.97
CA SER A 55 -1.53 -5.11 -19.23
C SER A 55 -0.18 -4.68 -19.80
N LYS A 56 0.80 -5.59 -19.84
CA LYS A 56 1.99 -5.45 -20.71
C LYS A 56 1.73 -6.09 -22.07
N SER A 57 0.83 -5.52 -22.88
CA SER A 57 0.84 -5.74 -24.33
C SER A 57 0.10 -4.65 -25.14
N LYS A 58 0.91 -3.90 -25.90
CA LYS A 58 0.66 -3.22 -27.20
C LYS A 58 -0.10 -1.88 -27.29
N SER A 59 0.70 -0.88 -27.70
CA SER A 59 0.45 0.26 -28.64
C SER A 59 -0.32 1.48 -28.09
N GLY A 60 0.12 2.75 -28.26
CA GLY A 60 1.19 3.32 -29.07
C GLY A 60 1.52 4.79 -28.71
N THR A 61 2.73 5.19 -29.13
CA THR A 61 3.26 6.53 -29.44
C THR A 61 2.77 7.76 -28.66
N HIS A 62 3.52 8.17 -27.64
CA HIS A 62 4.05 9.53 -27.47
C HIS A 62 5.31 9.47 -26.59
N SER A 63 6.42 10.00 -27.11
CA SER A 63 7.71 10.09 -26.42
C SER A 63 7.67 11.25 -25.42
N SER A 64 7.35 10.97 -24.17
CA SER A 64 7.84 11.77 -23.04
C SER A 64 8.85 10.91 -22.28
N HIS A 65 10.00 11.50 -22.02
CA HIS A 65 11.11 10.85 -21.34
C HIS A 65 10.64 10.14 -20.08
N GLN A 66 10.99 8.86 -20.02
CA GLN A 66 10.86 8.00 -18.86
C GLN A 66 11.63 8.62 -17.71
N ASP A 67 10.90 9.12 -16.72
CA ASP A 67 11.41 9.36 -15.38
C ASP A 67 10.32 8.99 -14.37
N HIS A 68 9.77 7.79 -14.54
CA HIS A 68 8.73 7.22 -13.69
C HIS A 68 9.27 6.64 -12.37
N ASP A 69 10.50 6.96 -11.97
CA ASP A 69 11.21 6.19 -10.94
C ASP A 69 11.93 7.04 -9.88
N HIS A 70 11.71 8.36 -9.83
CA HIS A 70 12.41 9.21 -8.86
C HIS A 70 11.89 9.14 -7.42
N HIS A 71 10.66 8.66 -7.19
CA HIS A 71 10.05 8.61 -5.85
C HIS A 71 9.96 7.18 -5.25
N SER A 72 10.12 6.15 -6.07
CA SER A 72 10.14 4.75 -5.64
C SER A 72 11.48 4.35 -5.00
N GLN A 73 12.52 5.20 -5.16
CA GLN A 73 13.92 4.86 -4.91
C GLN A 73 14.53 5.48 -3.65
N GLU A 74 13.80 6.30 -2.88
CA GLU A 74 14.35 7.00 -1.71
C GLU A 74 14.37 6.11 -0.44
N ILE A 75 13.49 5.12 -0.37
CA ILE A 75 13.20 4.33 0.83
C ILE A 75 13.37 2.85 0.58
N ASP A 76 13.70 2.10 1.62
CA ASP A 76 13.70 0.64 1.54
C ASP A 76 12.26 0.13 1.70
N ARG A 77 11.92 -0.93 0.96
CA ARG A 77 10.60 -1.56 0.99
C ARG A 77 10.72 -3.08 1.06
N ILE A 78 9.86 -3.67 1.89
CA ILE A 78 9.57 -5.12 1.85
C ILE A 78 8.12 -5.30 1.43
N GLU A 79 7.92 -6.04 0.34
CA GLU A 79 6.60 -6.54 -0.04
C GLU A 79 6.39 -7.92 0.55
N VAL A 80 5.22 -8.13 1.14
CA VAL A 80 4.82 -9.39 1.75
C VAL A 80 3.60 -9.92 1.02
N HIS A 81 3.65 -11.18 0.63
CA HIS A 81 2.55 -11.93 0.06
C HIS A 81 2.47 -13.31 0.70
N LYS A 82 1.65 -13.42 1.75
CA LYS A 82 1.41 -14.65 2.52
C LYS A 82 0.05 -15.25 2.13
N PRO A 83 0.00 -16.35 1.38
CA PRO A 83 -1.24 -17.09 1.16
C PRO A 83 -1.65 -17.87 2.41
N LEU A 84 -2.92 -18.21 2.51
CA LEU A 84 -3.39 -19.23 3.46
C LEU A 84 -2.85 -20.60 3.05
N SER A 85 -2.60 -21.45 4.05
CA SER A 85 -2.19 -22.83 3.86
C SER A 85 -2.76 -23.70 4.96
N ALA A 86 -2.65 -25.02 4.83
CA ALA A 86 -3.11 -25.95 5.87
C ALA A 86 -2.48 -25.68 7.25
N THR A 87 -1.30 -25.06 7.29
CA THR A 87 -0.57 -24.72 8.51
C THR A 87 -0.70 -23.25 8.92
N PHE A 88 -1.35 -22.41 8.10
CA PHE A 88 -1.47 -20.97 8.34
C PHE A 88 -2.87 -20.46 8.01
N MET A 89 -3.64 -20.15 9.06
CA MET A 89 -5.02 -19.67 8.98
C MET A 89 -5.17 -18.16 9.23
N GLY A 90 -4.10 -17.49 9.67
CA GLY A 90 -4.08 -16.09 10.04
C GLY A 90 -3.22 -15.84 11.28
N TYR A 91 -3.08 -14.57 11.65
CA TYR A 91 -2.30 -14.16 12.81
C TYR A 91 -3.20 -14.05 14.06
N PRO A 92 -2.83 -14.69 15.19
CA PRO A 92 -3.48 -14.41 16.46
C PRO A 92 -3.37 -12.92 16.80
N ARG A 93 -4.49 -12.28 17.14
CA ARG A 93 -4.53 -10.83 17.39
C ARG A 93 -3.45 -10.39 18.38
N HIS A 94 -3.42 -11.01 19.55
CA HIS A 94 -2.51 -10.65 20.64
C HIS A 94 -1.04 -10.69 20.21
N ASP A 95 -0.61 -11.78 19.58
CA ASP A 95 0.79 -11.97 19.19
C ASP A 95 1.18 -11.00 18.06
N PHE A 96 0.24 -10.72 17.16
CA PHE A 96 0.44 -9.77 16.08
C PHE A 96 0.56 -8.32 16.58
N GLU A 97 -0.28 -7.92 17.52
CA GLU A 97 -0.24 -6.58 18.13
C GLU A 97 1.04 -6.37 18.94
N ALA A 98 1.51 -7.40 19.65
CA ALA A 98 2.82 -7.39 20.32
C ALA A 98 3.97 -7.23 19.32
N PHE A 99 3.92 -7.95 18.18
CA PHE A 99 4.89 -7.81 17.10
C PHE A 99 4.90 -6.39 16.52
N LEU A 100 3.75 -5.81 16.18
CA LEU A 100 3.69 -4.44 15.67
C LEU A 100 4.29 -3.43 16.63
N THR A 101 4.04 -3.60 17.93
CA THR A 101 4.59 -2.73 18.99
C THR A 101 6.11 -2.88 19.12
N SER A 102 6.66 -4.06 18.79
CA SER A 102 8.09 -4.32 18.82
C SER A 102 8.88 -3.72 17.65
N LEU A 103 8.20 -3.24 16.59
CA LEU A 103 8.86 -2.68 15.43
C LEU A 103 9.58 -1.37 15.77
N PRO A 104 10.86 -1.21 15.40
CA PRO A 104 11.62 0.02 15.65
C PRO A 104 11.07 1.15 14.77
N LYS A 105 10.27 2.04 15.36
CA LYS A 105 9.59 3.14 14.65
C LYS A 105 10.52 4.13 13.91
N GLU A 106 11.77 4.21 14.34
CA GLU A 106 12.80 5.06 13.71
C GLU A 106 13.25 4.49 12.36
N ASP A 107 13.24 3.16 12.22
CA ASP A 107 13.68 2.46 11.00
C ASP A 107 12.51 1.98 10.16
N ILE A 108 11.44 1.50 10.80
CA ILE A 108 10.19 1.05 10.16
C ILE A 108 9.12 2.08 10.47
N TYR A 109 8.92 3.02 9.55
CA TYR A 109 7.96 4.10 9.75
C TYR A 109 6.56 3.79 9.20
N ARG A 110 6.41 2.86 8.23
CA ARG A 110 5.09 2.50 7.66
C ARG A 110 4.94 1.00 7.45
N VAL A 111 3.78 0.47 7.82
CA VAL A 111 3.30 -0.82 7.33
C VAL A 111 1.84 -0.66 6.90
N LYS A 112 1.51 -1.06 5.67
CA LYS A 112 0.13 -0.96 5.17
C LYS A 112 -0.26 -2.18 4.34
N GLY A 113 -1.49 -2.64 4.47
CA GLY A 113 -2.04 -3.69 3.61
C GLY A 113 -3.15 -4.49 4.26
N LEU A 114 -3.43 -5.65 3.69
CA LEU A 114 -4.43 -6.60 4.18
C LEU A 114 -3.75 -7.67 5.03
N ILE A 115 -4.36 -8.01 6.16
CA ILE A 115 -3.94 -9.12 7.01
C ILE A 115 -5.16 -9.90 7.48
N ARG A 116 -5.00 -11.21 7.67
CA ARG A 116 -6.02 -12.05 8.28
C ARG A 116 -5.72 -12.23 9.76
N ILE A 117 -6.65 -11.78 10.60
CA ILE A 117 -6.55 -11.88 12.07
C ILE A 117 -7.49 -12.97 12.57
N VAL A 118 -7.00 -13.74 13.53
CA VAL A 118 -7.75 -14.70 14.33
C VAL A 118 -7.92 -14.09 15.72
N ASP A 119 -9.14 -13.70 16.07
CA ASP A 119 -9.44 -13.07 17.36
C ASP A 119 -9.39 -14.08 18.50
N THR A 120 -9.99 -15.25 18.30
CA THR A 120 -9.88 -16.40 19.19
C THR A 120 -9.68 -17.67 18.38
N PRO A 121 -9.05 -18.73 18.93
CA PRO A 121 -8.87 -20.01 18.22
C PRO A 121 -10.19 -20.67 17.78
N ALA A 122 -11.32 -20.25 18.35
CA ALA A 122 -12.66 -20.72 18.00
C ALA A 122 -13.34 -19.85 16.93
N ASP A 123 -12.84 -18.64 16.68
CA ASP A 123 -13.43 -17.70 15.72
C ASP A 123 -12.91 -17.88 14.31
N SER A 124 -13.80 -17.66 13.35
CA SER A 124 -13.44 -17.57 11.93
C SER A 124 -12.55 -16.35 11.68
N ALA A 125 -11.37 -16.60 11.09
CA ALA A 125 -10.37 -15.59 10.80
C ALA A 125 -10.87 -14.54 9.79
N ARG A 126 -10.72 -13.25 10.11
CA ARG A 126 -11.25 -12.13 9.30
C ARG A 126 -10.15 -11.27 8.70
N LEU A 127 -10.38 -10.76 7.49
CA LEU A 127 -9.48 -9.79 6.86
C LEU A 127 -9.64 -8.42 7.51
N HIS A 128 -8.51 -7.78 7.73
CA HIS A 128 -8.38 -6.44 8.27
C HIS A 128 -7.43 -5.63 7.40
N ILE A 129 -7.71 -4.34 7.29
CA ILE A 129 -6.78 -3.35 6.76
C ILE A 129 -5.87 -2.94 7.91
N LEU A 130 -4.58 -3.24 7.76
CA LEU A 130 -3.51 -2.78 8.64
C LEU A 130 -3.02 -1.42 8.18
N ASN A 131 -2.99 -0.49 9.11
CA ASN A 131 -2.41 0.82 8.93
C ASN A 131 -1.49 1.11 10.12
N PHE A 132 -0.19 0.92 9.95
CA PHE A 132 0.86 1.23 10.93
C PHE A 132 1.66 2.44 10.47
N ALA A 133 1.83 3.42 11.35
CA ALA A 133 2.66 4.60 11.14
C ALA A 133 3.37 4.99 12.44
N PHE A 134 4.71 5.07 12.37
CA PHE A 134 5.55 5.62 13.45
C PHE A 134 5.23 5.05 14.84
N GLY A 135 5.12 3.72 14.94
CA GLY A 135 4.85 3.02 16.20
C GLY A 135 3.37 2.95 16.61
N ARG A 136 2.46 3.57 15.85
CA ARG A 136 1.00 3.46 16.07
C ARG A 136 0.38 2.60 14.99
N TYR A 137 -0.65 1.83 15.34
CA TYR A 137 -1.39 1.04 14.36
C TYR A 137 -2.90 1.13 14.54
N THR A 138 -3.62 0.87 13.46
CA THR A 138 -5.05 0.61 13.45
C THR A 138 -5.34 -0.64 12.62
N LEU A 139 -6.27 -1.47 13.09
CA LEU A 139 -6.78 -2.65 12.40
C LEU A 139 -8.26 -2.43 12.10
N THR A 140 -8.59 -2.21 10.84
CA THR A 140 -9.97 -1.97 10.40
C THR A 140 -10.53 -3.23 9.76
N PRO A 141 -11.61 -3.84 10.28
CA PRO A 141 -12.23 -5.01 9.65
C PRO A 141 -12.65 -4.69 8.22
N LEU A 142 -12.35 -5.59 7.28
CA LEU A 142 -12.81 -5.47 5.90
C LEU A 142 -14.26 -5.93 5.81
N LEU A 143 -15.19 -4.97 5.75
CA LEU A 143 -16.64 -5.24 5.72
C LEU A 143 -17.19 -5.50 4.31
N ASN A 144 -16.43 -5.16 3.27
CA ASN A 144 -16.85 -5.39 1.88
C ASN A 144 -16.73 -6.88 1.54
N GLU A 145 -17.87 -7.55 1.40
CA GLU A 145 -17.95 -8.99 1.11
C GLU A 145 -17.35 -9.36 -0.24
N THR A 146 -17.50 -8.52 -1.27
CA THR A 146 -16.92 -8.77 -2.61
C THR A 146 -15.40 -8.80 -2.54
N THR A 147 -14.80 -7.77 -1.95
CA THR A 147 -13.35 -7.69 -1.76
C THR A 147 -12.83 -8.80 -0.83
N ALA A 148 -13.60 -9.16 0.20
CA ALA A 148 -13.25 -10.27 1.09
C ALA A 148 -13.27 -11.62 0.36
N GLN A 149 -14.20 -11.81 -0.58
CA GLN A 149 -14.31 -13.02 -1.39
C GLN A 149 -13.14 -13.16 -2.38
N ASP A 150 -12.78 -12.06 -3.05
CA ASP A 150 -11.63 -12.02 -3.98
C ASP A 150 -10.32 -12.35 -3.25
N HIS A 151 -10.21 -11.98 -1.97
CA HIS A 151 -9.06 -12.25 -1.12
C HIS A 151 -9.27 -13.40 -0.11
N ARG A 152 -10.19 -14.34 -0.38
CA ARG A 152 -10.48 -15.45 0.55
C ARG A 152 -9.26 -16.31 0.88
N ALA A 153 -8.35 -16.50 -0.09
CA ALA A 153 -7.13 -17.30 0.06
C ALA A 153 -5.96 -16.49 0.64
N LEU A 154 -6.18 -15.21 0.98
CA LEU A 154 -5.14 -14.33 1.46
C LEU A 154 -4.95 -14.42 2.97
N GLY A 155 -3.70 -14.62 3.39
CA GLY A 155 -3.23 -14.51 4.77
C GLY A 155 -2.72 -13.11 5.08
N ALA A 156 -1.83 -12.57 4.27
CA ALA A 156 -1.42 -11.16 4.29
C ALA A 156 -0.91 -10.69 2.93
N ARG A 157 -1.24 -9.45 2.56
CA ARG A 157 -0.64 -8.72 1.44
C ARG A 157 -0.37 -7.30 1.89
N LEU A 158 0.90 -6.96 2.10
CA LEU A 158 1.26 -5.68 2.68
C LEU A 158 2.62 -5.18 2.21
N THR A 159 2.87 -3.92 2.53
CA THR A 159 4.10 -3.22 2.24
C THR A 159 4.65 -2.65 3.54
N VAL A 160 5.88 -3.02 3.87
CA VAL A 160 6.69 -2.44 4.94
C VAL A 160 7.62 -1.42 4.29
N MET A 161 7.72 -0.23 4.87
CA MET A 161 8.55 0.87 4.38
C MET A 161 9.41 1.41 5.51
N GLY A 162 10.66 1.72 5.19
CA GLY A 162 11.64 2.06 6.19
C GLY A 162 12.98 2.51 5.62
N GLN A 163 13.93 2.66 6.53
CA GLN A 163 15.35 2.77 6.25
C GLN A 163 16.07 1.54 6.83
N ASP A 164 17.18 1.16 6.20
CA ASP A 164 18.02 0.03 6.60
C ASP A 164 17.21 -1.26 6.80
N LEU A 165 16.14 -1.44 6.02
CA LEU A 165 15.23 -2.58 6.19
C LEU A 165 15.94 -3.91 5.95
N ALA A 166 17.06 -3.91 5.22
CA ALA A 166 17.93 -5.08 5.07
C ALA A 166 18.30 -5.71 6.43
N MET A 167 18.54 -4.91 7.46
CA MET A 167 18.85 -5.39 8.82
C MET A 167 17.62 -5.95 9.53
N HIS A 168 16.45 -5.42 9.21
CA HIS A 168 15.17 -5.80 9.82
C HIS A 168 14.45 -6.95 9.09
N ARG A 169 14.92 -7.37 7.91
CA ARG A 169 14.35 -8.49 7.13
C ARG A 169 14.11 -9.75 7.95
N PRO A 170 15.04 -10.23 8.81
CA PRO A 170 14.79 -11.44 9.60
C PRO A 170 13.67 -11.24 10.63
N ALA A 171 13.57 -10.05 11.22
CA ALA A 171 12.51 -9.74 12.19
C ALA A 171 11.14 -9.66 11.50
N VAL A 172 11.07 -8.99 10.35
CA VAL A 172 9.87 -8.90 9.51
C VAL A 172 9.44 -10.31 9.05
N ALA A 173 10.36 -11.12 8.55
CA ALA A 173 10.06 -12.49 8.10
C ALA A 173 9.53 -13.36 9.24
N ARG A 174 10.10 -13.27 10.45
CA ARG A 174 9.59 -14.01 11.63
C ARG A 174 8.22 -13.53 12.06
N GLY A 175 8.02 -12.21 12.17
CA GLY A 175 6.74 -11.63 12.62
C GLY A 175 5.59 -11.95 11.68
N PHE A 176 5.84 -11.93 10.37
CA PHE A 176 4.85 -12.30 9.36
C PHE A 176 4.85 -13.79 8.98
N GLN A 177 5.69 -14.62 9.62
CA GLN A 177 5.80 -16.07 9.37
C GLN A 177 6.04 -16.40 7.88
N LEU A 178 7.00 -15.69 7.27
CA LEU A 178 7.27 -15.71 5.84
C LEU A 178 8.33 -16.73 5.45
N THR A 179 8.13 -17.36 4.30
CA THR A 179 9.19 -18.01 3.54
C THR A 179 9.92 -16.98 2.66
N PRO A 180 11.11 -17.29 2.13
CA PRO A 180 11.84 -16.37 1.24
C PRO A 180 11.05 -15.98 -0.03
N GLU A 181 10.14 -16.83 -0.52
CA GLU A 181 9.34 -16.57 -1.72
C GLU A 181 8.14 -15.65 -1.45
N GLU A 182 7.68 -15.59 -0.19
CA GLU A 182 6.56 -14.76 0.26
C GLU A 182 7.00 -13.30 0.56
N MET A 183 8.26 -12.97 0.33
CA MET A 183 8.87 -11.70 0.68
C MET A 183 9.80 -11.18 -0.43
N ALA A 184 9.47 -10.03 -1.00
CA ALA A 184 10.36 -9.31 -1.92
C ALA A 184 10.95 -8.07 -1.24
N PHE A 185 12.26 -7.85 -1.43
CA PHE A 185 12.97 -6.71 -0.85
C PHE A 185 13.47 -5.79 -1.95
N TYR A 186 13.23 -4.49 -1.77
CA TYR A 186 13.64 -3.43 -2.68
C TYR A 186 14.42 -2.40 -1.84
N ALA A 187 15.69 -2.24 -2.16
CA ALA A 187 16.55 -1.25 -1.50
C ALA A 187 16.42 0.10 -2.20
N LYS A 188 16.62 1.18 -1.43
CA LYS A 188 16.78 2.53 -1.99
C LYS A 188 17.97 2.59 -2.96
N GLN A 189 17.83 3.29 -4.08
CA GLN A 189 18.95 3.50 -5.00
C GLN A 189 19.82 4.64 -4.46
N ARG A 190 21.10 4.36 -4.22
CA ARG A 190 22.07 5.42 -3.88
C ARG A 190 22.58 6.04 -5.17
N THR A 191 22.02 7.17 -5.56
CA THR A 191 22.61 8.01 -6.60
C THR A 191 23.85 8.68 -6.01
N TYR A 192 25.04 8.19 -6.38
CA TYR A 192 26.28 8.91 -6.12
C TYR A 192 26.37 10.05 -7.13
N ILE A 193 26.17 11.29 -6.66
CA ILE A 193 26.45 12.53 -7.41
C ILE A 193 27.87 12.96 -7.08
#